data_AF-A0A0B6ALL4-F1
#
_entry.id   AF-A0A0B6ALL4-F1
#
_cell.length_a   1.000
_cell.length_b   1.000
_cell.length_c   1.000
_cell.angle_alpha   90.00
_cell.angle_beta   90.00
_cell.angle_gamma   90.00
#
_symmetry.space_group_name_H-M   'P 1'
#
loop_
_entity.id
_entity.type
_entity.pdbx_description
1 polymer ?
#
loop_
_entity_poly.entity_id
_entity_poly.type
_entity_poly.pdbx_seq_one_letter_code
_entity_poly.pdbx_strand_id
1 'polypeptide(L)'
;MEHDIKELLIESQEEGFCFLTKLIVEYKNGQNVFNKIGERLWEVYGEKNKLIGVAGLNQNPNSQYANVRRVRRFYVSAQFRRKGVGKQLLKETIHYAGTIMTLSSYIQIWTKPSYFMNETALNAYTINIKSLMNIN
;
A
#
# COMPACT_ATOMS: atom_id res chain seq x y z
N MET A 1 1.65 -12.40 -8.92
CA MET A 1 2.70 -11.70 -8.15
C MET A 1 4.10 -11.91 -8.75
N GLU A 2 4.60 -13.14 -8.90
CA GLU A 2 6.03 -13.34 -9.19
C GLU A 2 6.50 -12.88 -10.58
N HIS A 3 5.65 -12.95 -11.62
CA HIS A 3 6.03 -12.49 -12.96
C HIS A 3 6.02 -10.96 -13.08
N ASP A 4 5.04 -10.28 -12.49
CA ASP A 4 4.84 -8.84 -12.65
C ASP A 4 5.82 -7.99 -11.82
N ILE A 5 6.35 -8.53 -10.73
CA ILE A 5 7.23 -7.78 -9.80
C ILE A 5 8.70 -7.72 -10.22
N LYS A 6 9.14 -8.55 -11.17
CA LYS A 6 10.57 -8.71 -11.51
C LYS A 6 11.25 -7.39 -11.91
N GLU A 7 10.62 -6.62 -12.77
CA GLU A 7 11.18 -5.34 -13.23
C GLU A 7 11.28 -4.34 -12.08
N LEU A 8 10.23 -4.24 -11.26
CA LEU A 8 10.19 -3.35 -10.12
C LEU A 8 11.21 -3.75 -9.04
N LEU A 9 11.42 -5.06 -8.86
CA LEU A 9 12.44 -5.64 -7.98
C LEU A 9 13.84 -5.24 -8.42
N ILE A 10 14.19 -5.45 -9.69
CA ILE A 10 15.50 -5.10 -10.25
C ILE A 10 15.76 -3.61 -10.06
N GLU A 11 14.82 -2.75 -10.46
CA GLU A 11 14.94 -1.30 -10.29
C GLU A 11 15.17 -0.93 -8.82
N SER A 12 14.42 -1.53 -7.89
CA SER A 12 14.61 -1.24 -6.45
C SER A 12 15.98 -1.66 -5.93
N GLN A 13 16.54 -2.76 -6.45
CA GLN A 13 17.86 -3.25 -6.05
C GLN A 13 18.98 -2.37 -6.61
N GLU A 14 18.85 -1.91 -7.86
CA GLU A 14 19.77 -0.96 -8.49
C GLU A 14 19.81 0.37 -7.72
N GLU A 15 18.68 0.80 -7.15
CA GLU A 15 18.61 1.96 -6.25
C GLU A 15 19.08 1.68 -4.81
N GLY A 16 19.49 0.45 -4.49
CA GLY A 16 19.96 0.05 -3.16
C GLY A 16 18.83 -0.22 -2.14
N PHE A 17 17.57 -0.30 -2.58
CA PHE A 17 16.43 -0.59 -1.72
C PHE A 17 16.14 -2.09 -1.62
N CYS A 18 16.22 -2.65 -0.41
CA CYS A 18 15.93 -4.06 -0.16
C CYS A 18 14.45 -4.36 0.12
N PHE A 19 13.54 -3.40 -0.04
CA PHE A 19 12.14 -3.55 0.38
C PHE A 19 11.40 -4.62 -0.40
N LEU A 20 11.59 -4.71 -1.72
CA LEU A 20 10.92 -5.68 -2.57
C LEU A 20 11.55 -7.07 -2.48
N THR A 21 12.88 -7.15 -2.33
CA THR A 21 13.54 -8.42 -2.00
C THR A 21 12.94 -9.03 -0.73
N LYS A 22 12.78 -8.22 0.33
CA LYS A 22 12.14 -8.68 1.57
C LYS A 22 10.67 -9.05 1.37
N LEU A 23 9.91 -8.28 0.58
CA LEU A 23 8.53 -8.62 0.25
C LEU A 23 8.44 -10.03 -0.36
N ILE A 24 9.23 -10.31 -1.40
CA ILE A 24 9.18 -11.59 -2.11
C ILE A 24 9.60 -12.74 -1.20
N VAL A 25 10.68 -12.58 -0.43
CA VAL A 25 11.17 -13.62 0.48
C VAL A 25 10.12 -13.93 1.55
N GLU A 26 9.59 -12.90 2.23
CA GLU A 26 8.60 -13.05 3.29
C GLU A 26 7.25 -13.58 2.78
N TYR A 27 6.87 -13.23 1.56
CA TYR A 27 5.64 -13.73 0.95
C TYR A 27 5.78 -15.21 0.57
N LYS A 28 6.90 -15.59 -0.07
CA LYS A 28 7.17 -16.98 -0.48
C LYS A 28 7.29 -17.94 0.69
N ASN A 29 7.90 -17.50 1.80
CA ASN A 29 8.10 -18.34 2.98
C ASN A 29 6.96 -18.25 4.00
N GLY A 30 5.90 -17.50 3.70
CA GLY A 30 4.72 -17.35 4.56
C GLY A 30 4.92 -16.46 5.79
N GLN A 31 6.10 -15.85 6.00
CA GLN A 31 6.36 -14.99 7.16
C GLN A 31 5.47 -13.74 7.16
N ASN A 32 5.18 -13.19 5.98
CA ASN A 32 4.26 -12.07 5.84
C ASN A 32 3.60 -12.09 4.46
N VAL A 33 2.36 -12.58 4.44
CA VAL A 33 1.52 -12.64 3.23
C VAL A 33 0.36 -11.65 3.27
N PHE A 34 0.33 -10.75 4.26
CA PHE A 34 -0.69 -9.71 4.43
C PHE A 34 -2.13 -10.26 4.51
N ASN A 35 -2.32 -11.43 5.13
CA ASN A 35 -3.61 -12.14 5.16
C ASN A 35 -4.35 -12.07 6.52
N LYS A 36 -3.83 -11.30 7.50
CA LYS A 36 -4.55 -11.12 8.77
C LYS A 36 -5.64 -10.06 8.64
N ILE A 37 -6.55 -10.04 9.60
CA ILE A 37 -7.65 -9.05 9.64
C ILE A 37 -7.09 -7.62 9.60
N GLY A 38 -7.50 -6.88 8.56
CA GLY A 38 -7.10 -5.50 8.33
C GLY A 38 -5.67 -5.34 7.77
N GLU A 39 -5.02 -6.42 7.36
CA GLU A 39 -3.83 -6.38 6.52
C GLU A 39 -4.22 -6.37 5.05
N ARG A 40 -3.36 -5.76 4.22
CA ARG A 40 -3.55 -5.72 2.77
C ARG A 40 -2.24 -5.43 2.07
N LEU A 41 -2.08 -5.99 0.87
CA LEU A 41 -1.04 -5.62 -0.10
C LEU A 41 -1.74 -5.01 -1.32
N TRP A 42 -1.31 -3.82 -1.71
CA TRP A 42 -1.77 -3.13 -2.92
C TRP A 42 -0.70 -3.21 -4.00
N GLU A 43 -1.18 -3.39 -5.22
CA GLU A 43 -0.39 -3.34 -6.44
C GLU A 43 -0.91 -2.18 -7.29
N VAL A 44 0.02 -1.38 -7.82
CA VAL A 44 -0.28 -0.24 -8.67
C VAL A 44 0.17 -0.57 -10.07
N TYR A 45 -0.78 -0.62 -11.00
CA TYR A 45 -0.50 -0.90 -12.41
C TYR A 45 -0.57 0.38 -13.25
N GLY A 46 0.44 0.56 -14.09
CA GLY A 46 0.52 1.61 -15.09
C GLY A 46 0.06 1.14 -16.46
N GLU A 47 0.48 1.84 -17.50
CA GLU A 47 0.22 1.47 -18.89
C GLU A 47 0.73 0.06 -19.20
N LYS A 48 0.07 -0.62 -20.15
CA LYS A 48 0.40 -1.99 -20.58
C LYS A 48 0.40 -3.01 -19.42
N ASN A 49 -0.36 -2.75 -18.35
CA ASN A 49 -0.45 -3.61 -17.17
C ASN A 49 0.92 -3.88 -16.52
N LYS A 50 1.84 -2.90 -16.58
CA LYS A 50 3.12 -2.96 -15.88
C LYS A 50 2.92 -2.62 -14.40
N LEU A 51 3.46 -3.42 -13.49
CA LEU A 51 3.49 -3.10 -12.07
C LEU A 51 4.48 -1.94 -11.83
N ILE A 52 3.98 -0.82 -11.32
CA ILE A 52 4.74 0.41 -11.11
C ILE A 52 4.84 0.82 -9.64
N GLY A 53 4.20 0.08 -8.74
CA GLY A 53 4.30 0.35 -7.32
C GLY A 53 3.58 -0.69 -6.47
N VAL A 54 3.97 -0.73 -5.21
CA VAL A 54 3.38 -1.59 -4.19
C VAL A 54 3.33 -0.86 -2.85
N ALA A 55 2.36 -1.21 -2.02
CA ALA A 55 2.35 -0.86 -0.60
C ALA A 55 1.70 -2.00 0.18
N GLY A 56 2.18 -2.27 1.38
CA GLY A 56 1.58 -3.21 2.31
C GLY A 56 1.16 -2.51 3.60
N LEU A 57 0.09 -3.00 4.21
CA LEU A 57 -0.35 -2.60 5.54
C LEU A 57 -0.39 -3.85 6.41
N ASN A 58 0.39 -3.84 7.49
CA ASN A 58 0.38 -4.89 8.49
C ASN A 58 -0.23 -4.41 9.81
N GLN A 59 -0.64 -5.36 10.64
CA GLN A 59 -0.84 -5.10 12.07
C GLN A 59 0.50 -4.65 12.70
N ASN A 60 0.45 -3.77 13.69
CA ASN A 60 1.65 -3.38 14.43
C ASN A 60 1.74 -4.18 15.74
N PRO A 61 2.53 -5.28 15.79
CA PRO A 61 2.64 -6.10 17.00
C PRO A 61 3.27 -5.35 18.18
N ASN A 62 4.02 -4.28 17.91
CA ASN A 62 4.72 -3.50 18.91
C ASN A 62 3.86 -2.34 19.45
N SER A 63 2.60 -2.24 19.02
CA SER A 63 1.67 -1.23 19.52
C SER A 63 0.84 -1.81 20.65
N GLN A 64 0.79 -1.11 21.77
CA GLN A 64 -0.19 -1.37 22.84
C GLN A 64 -1.64 -1.16 22.39
N TYR A 65 -1.85 -0.50 21.24
CA TYR A 65 -3.15 -0.26 20.66
C TYR A 65 -3.39 -1.15 19.44
N ALA A 66 -4.46 -1.96 19.49
CA ALA A 66 -4.86 -2.90 18.44
C ALA A 66 -5.22 -2.23 17.09
N ASN A 67 -5.48 -0.93 17.12
CA ASN A 67 -5.90 -0.11 15.97
C ASN A 67 -4.71 0.50 15.20
N VAL A 68 -3.47 0.41 15.71
CA VAL A 68 -2.30 0.91 14.97
C VAL A 68 -1.91 -0.09 13.88
N ARG A 69 -1.75 0.44 12.67
CA ARG A 69 -1.34 -0.30 11.49
C ARG A 69 -0.03 0.29 10.95
N ARG A 70 0.82 -0.57 10.38
CA ARG A 70 2.13 -0.17 9.86
C ARG A 70 2.16 -0.31 8.35
N VAL A 71 2.43 0.79 7.66
CA VAL A 71 2.78 0.76 6.24
C VAL A 71 4.15 0.10 6.08
N ARG A 72 4.25 -0.89 5.20
CA ARG A 72 5.47 -1.63 4.87
C ARG A 72 5.57 -1.85 3.37
N ARG A 73 6.78 -2.17 2.90
CA ARG A 73 7.04 -2.54 1.49
C ARG A 73 6.50 -1.49 0.51
N PHE A 74 6.51 -0.22 0.90
CA PHE A 74 6.07 0.89 0.06
C PHE A 74 7.16 1.22 -0.94
N TYR A 75 6.86 1.08 -2.23
CA TYR A 75 7.77 1.40 -3.31
C TYR A 75 6.98 1.84 -4.54
N VAL A 76 7.48 2.86 -5.23
CA VAL A 76 6.95 3.32 -6.51
C VAL A 76 8.13 3.42 -7.46
N SER A 77 7.96 2.94 -8.69
CA SER A 77 9.00 2.97 -9.70
C SER A 77 9.54 4.38 -9.90
N ALA A 78 10.85 4.51 -10.06
CA ALA A 78 11.52 5.79 -10.21
C ALA A 78 10.89 6.65 -11.31
N GLN A 79 10.56 6.04 -12.45
CA GLN A 79 9.89 6.69 -13.59
C GLN A 79 8.51 7.28 -13.25
N PHE A 80 7.85 6.77 -12.21
CA PHE A 80 6.49 7.15 -11.81
C PHE A 80 6.46 8.00 -10.52
N ARG A 81 7.63 8.28 -9.94
CA ARG A 81 7.74 9.22 -8.81
C ARG A 81 7.46 10.65 -9.27
N ARG A 82 7.02 11.49 -8.32
CA ARG A 82 6.66 12.91 -8.54
C ARG A 82 5.50 13.14 -9.53
N LYS A 83 4.82 12.07 -9.98
CA LYS A 83 3.60 12.10 -10.81
C LYS A 83 2.31 11.82 -10.03
N GLY A 84 2.34 11.91 -8.70
CA GLY A 84 1.17 11.70 -7.84
C GLY A 84 0.89 10.24 -7.44
N VAL A 85 1.51 9.25 -8.10
CA VAL A 85 1.28 7.81 -7.83
C VAL A 85 1.45 7.44 -6.36
N GLY A 86 2.59 7.79 -5.76
CA GLY A 86 2.83 7.49 -4.34
C GLY A 86 1.86 8.21 -3.40
N LYS A 87 1.43 9.43 -3.74
CA LYS A 87 0.43 10.17 -2.94
C LYS A 87 -0.92 9.46 -2.96
N GLN A 88 -1.35 8.98 -4.13
CA GLN A 88 -2.62 8.25 -4.26
C GLN A 88 -2.55 6.89 -3.53
N LEU A 89 -1.48 6.13 -3.74
CA LEU A 89 -1.27 4.84 -3.06
C LEU A 89 -1.27 5.00 -1.52
N LEU A 90 -0.60 6.05 -1.01
CA LEU A 90 -0.60 6.34 0.42
C LEU A 90 -1.99 6.77 0.93
N LYS A 91 -2.72 7.59 0.17
CA LYS A 91 -4.10 7.98 0.52
C LYS A 91 -5.02 6.77 0.62
N GLU A 92 -4.98 5.86 -0.34
CA GLU A 92 -5.76 4.62 -0.29
C GLU A 92 -5.37 3.74 0.90
N THR A 93 -4.08 3.64 1.19
CA THR A 93 -3.58 2.90 2.36
C THR A 93 -4.12 3.48 3.67
N ILE A 94 -4.11 4.81 3.82
CA ILE A 94 -4.64 5.51 5.00
C ILE A 94 -6.16 5.38 5.08
N HIS A 95 -6.86 5.56 3.95
CA HIS A 95 -8.31 5.43 3.90
C HIS A 95 -8.75 4.03 4.34
N TYR A 96 -8.14 2.98 3.78
CA TYR A 96 -8.41 1.61 4.19
C TYR A 96 -8.09 1.35 5.66
N ALA A 97 -6.96 1.87 6.15
CA ALA A 97 -6.62 1.76 7.57
C ALA A 97 -7.70 2.41 8.47
N GLY A 98 -8.30 3.52 8.03
CA GLY A 98 -9.39 4.17 8.75
C GLY A 98 -10.73 3.40 8.70
N THR A 99 -11.04 2.71 7.60
CA THR A 99 -12.30 1.95 7.48
C THR A 99 -12.31 0.66 8.28
N ILE A 100 -11.16 -0.01 8.41
CA ILE A 100 -11.02 -1.22 9.23
C ILE A 100 -11.01 -0.91 10.74
N MET A 101 -10.83 0.35 11.13
CA MET A 101 -10.97 0.81 12.51
C MET A 101 -12.45 1.03 12.84
N THR A 102 -13.26 -0.04 12.84
CA THR A 102 -14.68 0.06 13.19
C THR A 102 -14.84 0.45 14.67
N LEU A 103 -15.33 1.68 14.89
CA LEU A 103 -16.02 2.29 16.05
C LEU A 103 -15.67 1.99 17.52
N SER A 104 -14.76 1.07 17.87
CA SER A 104 -14.43 0.84 19.29
C SER A 104 -13.55 1.94 19.90
N SER A 105 -13.00 2.84 19.08
CA SER A 105 -12.08 3.91 19.51
C SER A 105 -12.49 5.31 19.05
N TYR A 106 -13.63 5.45 18.36
CA TYR A 106 -14.00 6.67 17.63
C TYR A 106 -14.36 7.86 18.53
N ILE A 107 -14.36 7.70 19.86
CA ILE A 107 -14.73 8.77 20.80
C ILE A 107 -13.53 9.53 21.38
N GLN A 108 -12.27 9.07 21.25
CA GLN A 108 -11.18 9.73 21.99
C GLN A 108 -10.19 10.56 21.17
N ILE A 109 -10.18 10.55 19.84
CA ILE A 109 -9.17 11.33 19.11
C ILE A 109 -9.73 11.95 17.82
N TRP A 110 -9.88 13.29 17.85
CA TRP A 110 -10.02 14.25 16.74
C TRP A 110 -11.42 14.79 16.38
N THR A 111 -11.71 15.94 17.00
CA THR A 111 -12.36 17.08 16.34
C THR A 111 -11.34 17.82 15.46
N LYS A 112 -11.56 17.85 14.13
CA LYS A 112 -11.47 19.01 13.20
C LYS A 112 -11.30 18.56 11.73
N PRO A 113 -12.33 18.75 10.88
CA PRO A 113 -12.28 18.45 9.45
C PRO A 113 -11.85 19.69 8.65
N SER A 114 -10.64 19.72 8.09
CA SER A 114 -10.23 20.80 7.18
C SER A 114 -9.26 20.41 6.06
N TYR A 115 -9.21 19.14 5.66
CA TYR A 115 -8.34 18.71 4.54
C TYR A 115 -9.03 17.73 3.57
N PHE A 116 -10.24 18.07 3.12
CA PHE A 116 -10.87 17.41 1.98
C PHE A 116 -11.46 18.45 1.02
N MET A 117 -10.71 18.80 -0.02
CA MET A 117 -11.11 19.52 -1.25
C MET A 117 -10.13 19.03 -2.35
N ASN A 118 -10.46 18.80 -3.62
CA ASN A 118 -11.68 18.88 -4.44
C ASN A 118 -11.63 17.76 -5.52
N GLU A 119 -12.77 17.46 -6.14
CA GLU A 119 -12.99 16.30 -7.01
C GLU A 119 -12.44 16.45 -8.45
N THR A 120 -11.72 17.52 -8.75
CA THR A 120 -11.37 17.90 -10.15
C THR A 120 -9.92 17.61 -10.55
N ALA A 121 -9.20 16.77 -9.80
CA ALA A 121 -7.87 16.29 -10.18
C ALA A 121 -7.84 14.77 -10.47
N LEU A 122 -9.01 14.17 -10.71
CA LEU A 122 -9.21 12.72 -10.83
C LEU A 122 -8.95 12.13 -12.22
N ASN A 123 -8.75 12.94 -13.27
CA ASN A 123 -8.68 12.45 -14.66
C ASN A 123 -7.38 12.78 -15.40
N ALA A 124 -6.26 12.22 -14.94
CA ALA A 124 -5.13 11.90 -15.80
C ALA A 124 -4.37 10.74 -15.15
N TYR A 125 -4.13 9.66 -15.89
CA TYR A 125 -3.64 8.35 -15.44
C TYR A 125 -4.71 7.47 -14.78
N THR A 126 -5.30 6.58 -15.58
CA THR A 126 -6.09 5.44 -15.11
C THR A 126 -5.18 4.51 -14.28
N ILE A 127 -4.98 4.84 -13.01
CA ILE A 127 -4.23 4.01 -12.07
C ILE A 127 -5.16 2.91 -11.59
N ASN A 128 -5.02 1.72 -12.16
CA ASN A 128 -5.78 0.56 -11.74
C ASN A 128 -5.13 -0.02 -10.47
N ILE A 129 -5.64 0.39 -9.31
CA ILE A 129 -5.23 -0.16 -8.02
C ILE A 129 -6.00 -1.47 -7.83
N LYS A 130 -5.32 -2.59 -8.05
CA LYS A 130 -5.90 -3.91 -7.75
C LYS A 130 -5.61 -4.24 -6.28
N SER A 131 -6.66 -4.48 -5.52
CA SER A 131 -6.55 -5.22 -4.25
C SER A 131 -6.54 -6.70 -4.62
N LEU A 132 -5.55 -7.45 -4.16
CA LEU A 132 -5.71 -8.90 -4.08
C LEU A 132 -6.88 -9.16 -3.12
N MET A 133 -8.03 -9.54 -3.66
CA MET A 133 -9.10 -10.13 -2.87
C MET A 133 -8.59 -11.48 -2.34
N ASN A 134 -8.90 -11.73 -1.07
CA ASN A 134 -8.65 -12.98 -0.36
C ASN A 134 -8.85 -14.19 -1.27
N ILE A 135 -7.84 -15.05 -1.35
CA ILE A 135 -7.99 -16.39 -1.90
C ILE A 135 -8.19 -17.31 -0.70
N ASN A 136 -9.46 -17.67 -0.50
CA ASN A 136 -10.06 -18.74 0.33
C ASN A 136 -9.49 -18.98 1.73
#